data_AF-A0A1R0XWP8-F1
#
_entry.id   AF-A0A1R0XWP8-F1
#
_cell.length_a   1.000
_cell.length_b   1.000
_cell.length_c   1.000
_cell.angle_alpha   90.00
_cell.angle_beta   90.00
_cell.angle_gamma   90.00
#
_symmetry.space_group_name_H-M   'P 1'
#
loop_
_entity.id
_entity.type
_entity.pdbx_description
1 polymer ?
#
loop_
_entity_poly.entity_id
_entity_poly.type
_entity_poly.pdbx_seq_one_letter_code
_entity_poly.pdbx_strand_id
1 'polypeptide(L)'
;MPAAIKGTITVDGQEITITNPEKLLWPDCGITKRIYLEKLAALSPYLLRYCRDRLLTVIRYPHGVSGMSFYQKNAPDPLPAFVQTAVHENINYIKLQGLAELIWLGNLAALEFHPSLHYVGSDLPCEWMIDLDPSREVEPRIMEATAIVGTVLTSLGLSSVPKTSGATGVQIIVPIETGVTFDGLRKIGHFVGRYVTEKHPNLFTLERLKKNRGDKIYFDYLQHYSGKTLAAPYTPRARPLATVSTPLLWEEVRQNVSPTDFHLLNIEERLQRMGDLLEKVPPQPVQQLIAKLP
;
A
#
# COMPACT_ATOMS: atom_id res chain seq x y z
N MET A 1 -9.02 31.33 19.97
CA MET A 1 -8.93 29.98 19.34
C MET A 1 -10.17 29.21 19.76
N PRO A 2 -10.92 28.57 18.85
CA PRO A 2 -12.03 27.70 19.25
C PRO A 2 -11.49 26.64 20.21
N ALA A 3 -12.25 26.33 21.27
CA ALA A 3 -11.86 25.36 22.28
C ALA A 3 -11.54 24.01 21.61
N ALA A 4 -10.46 23.36 22.05
CA ALA A 4 -10.10 22.04 21.54
C ALA A 4 -11.20 21.04 21.94
N ILE A 5 -12.01 20.61 20.97
CA ILE A 5 -13.02 19.56 21.18
C ILE A 5 -12.28 18.25 21.38
N LYS A 6 -12.53 17.60 22.53
CA LYS A 6 -11.97 16.30 22.88
C LYS A 6 -13.08 15.39 23.39
N GLY A 7 -12.97 14.10 23.10
CA GLY A 7 -13.85 13.06 23.62
C GLY A 7 -13.11 11.73 23.66
N THR A 8 -13.50 10.83 24.56
CA THR A 8 -12.93 9.49 24.65
C THR A 8 -13.90 8.49 24.05
N ILE A 9 -13.37 7.57 23.25
CA ILE A 9 -14.09 6.41 22.72
C ILE A 9 -13.43 5.14 23.23
N THR A 10 -14.20 4.06 23.33
CA THR A 10 -13.68 2.73 23.66
C THR A 10 -13.66 1.86 22.41
N VAL A 11 -12.50 1.29 22.08
CA VAL A 11 -12.29 0.43 20.91
C VAL A 11 -11.57 -0.83 21.39
N ASP A 12 -12.17 -2.00 21.22
CA ASP A 12 -11.64 -3.28 21.70
C ASP A 12 -11.22 -3.25 23.19
N GLY A 13 -12.00 -2.56 24.02
CA GLY A 13 -11.72 -2.39 25.45
C GLY A 13 -10.64 -1.35 25.78
N GLN A 14 -10.07 -0.67 24.79
CA GLN A 14 -9.06 0.39 24.96
C GLN A 14 -9.69 1.77 24.86
N GLU A 15 -9.37 2.66 25.81
CA GLU A 15 -9.80 4.06 25.76
C GLU A 15 -8.87 4.89 24.87
N ILE A 16 -9.46 5.62 23.92
CA ILE A 16 -8.74 6.50 23.00
C ILE A 16 -9.35 7.90 23.05
N THR A 17 -8.56 8.89 23.47
CA THR A 17 -8.98 10.30 23.42
C THR A 17 -8.82 10.87 22.01
N ILE A 18 -9.94 11.12 21.35
CA ILE A 18 -10.00 11.79 20.06
C ILE A 18 -9.94 13.31 20.27
N THR A 19 -9.12 13.98 19.47
CA THR A 19 -8.95 15.43 19.54
C THR A 19 -9.24 16.07 18.20
N ASN A 20 -9.89 17.24 18.20
CA ASN A 20 -10.25 17.97 16.99
C ASN A 20 -10.99 17.10 15.94
N PRO A 21 -12.10 16.43 16.30
CA PRO A 21 -12.82 15.52 15.39
C PRO A 21 -13.34 16.22 14.13
N GLU A 22 -13.69 17.50 14.21
CA GLU A 22 -14.20 18.29 13.08
C GLU A 22 -13.09 18.90 12.21
N LYS A 23 -11.81 18.59 12.50
CA LYS A 23 -10.70 19.04 11.64
C LYS A 23 -10.81 18.39 10.26
N LEU A 24 -10.86 19.20 9.21
CA LEU A 24 -10.79 18.72 7.83
C LEU A 24 -9.41 18.13 7.54
N LEU A 25 -9.37 16.84 7.19
CA LEU A 25 -8.17 16.15 6.72
C LEU A 25 -8.10 16.16 5.20
N TRP A 26 -9.26 16.09 4.52
CA TRP A 26 -9.42 16.40 3.10
C TRP A 26 -10.49 17.49 2.91
N PRO A 27 -10.10 18.77 2.86
CA PRO A 27 -11.04 19.89 2.71
C PRO A 27 -11.94 19.77 1.48
N ASP A 28 -11.36 19.44 0.32
CA ASP A 28 -12.09 19.37 -0.96
C ASP A 28 -13.15 18.25 -0.99
N CYS A 29 -12.95 17.20 -0.19
CA CYS A 29 -13.90 16.10 -0.04
C CYS A 29 -14.84 16.27 1.17
N GLY A 30 -14.67 17.33 1.97
CA GLY A 30 -15.41 17.50 3.24
C GLY A 30 -15.10 16.44 4.30
N ILE A 31 -13.99 15.70 4.19
CA ILE A 31 -13.66 14.61 5.12
C ILE A 31 -13.01 15.20 6.37
N THR A 32 -13.74 15.17 7.47
CA THR A 32 -13.24 15.49 8.81
C THR A 32 -12.47 14.32 9.41
N LYS A 33 -11.71 14.58 10.49
CA LYS A 33 -11.05 13.52 11.26
C LYS A 33 -12.04 12.47 11.74
N ARG A 34 -13.23 12.87 12.19
CA ARG A 34 -14.29 11.95 12.60
C ARG A 34 -14.68 10.98 11.47
N ILE A 35 -15.00 11.51 10.30
CA ILE A 35 -15.33 10.69 9.11
C ILE A 35 -14.14 9.79 8.75
N TYR A 36 -12.92 10.31 8.80
CA TYR A 36 -11.72 9.52 8.52
C TYR A 36 -11.57 8.33 9.47
N LEU A 37 -11.76 8.53 10.78
CA LEU A 37 -11.71 7.45 11.77
C LEU A 37 -12.80 6.40 11.56
N GLU A 38 -14.02 6.83 11.23
CA GLU A 38 -15.12 5.93 10.85
C GLU A 38 -14.74 5.07 9.63
N LYS A 39 -14.13 5.68 8.61
CA LYS A 39 -13.68 4.96 7.41
C LYS A 39 -12.49 4.03 7.68
N LEU A 40 -11.56 4.40 8.57
CA LEU A 40 -10.53 3.47 9.02
C LEU A 40 -11.11 2.26 9.75
N ALA A 41 -12.14 2.45 10.58
CA ALA A 41 -12.83 1.34 11.24
C ALA A 41 -13.45 0.38 10.22
N ALA A 42 -14.14 0.92 9.21
CA ALA A 42 -14.72 0.12 8.12
C ALA A 42 -13.67 -0.62 7.28
N LEU A 43 -12.52 0.01 7.03
CA LEU A 43 -11.39 -0.60 6.30
C LEU A 43 -10.61 -1.62 7.14
N SER A 44 -10.75 -1.59 8.47
CA SER A 44 -9.87 -2.34 9.38
C SER A 44 -9.79 -3.85 9.10
N PRO A 45 -10.86 -4.59 8.74
CA PRO A 45 -10.72 -6.03 8.48
C PRO A 45 -9.79 -6.34 7.30
N TYR A 46 -9.70 -5.42 6.35
CA TYR A 46 -8.90 -5.56 5.12
C TYR A 46 -7.50 -4.98 5.28
N LEU A 47 -7.39 -3.72 5.75
CA LEU A 47 -6.10 -3.05 5.92
C LEU A 47 -5.20 -3.76 6.94
N LEU A 48 -5.77 -4.21 8.07
CA LEU A 48 -4.99 -4.89 9.12
C LEU A 48 -4.37 -6.19 8.64
N ARG A 49 -5.04 -6.93 7.73
CA ARG A 49 -4.51 -8.18 7.17
C ARG A 49 -3.12 -8.01 6.54
N TYR A 50 -2.87 -6.86 5.91
CA TYR A 50 -1.61 -6.58 5.22
C TYR A 50 -0.60 -5.79 6.07
N CYS A 51 -0.98 -5.36 7.27
CA CYS A 51 -0.11 -4.59 8.17
C CYS A 51 0.29 -5.36 9.43
N ARG A 52 -0.52 -6.33 9.86
CA ARG A 52 -0.32 -7.09 11.08
C ARG A 52 1.01 -7.84 11.06
N ASP A 53 1.67 -7.87 12.22
CA ASP A 53 2.97 -8.52 12.42
C ASP A 53 4.09 -8.05 11.48
N ARG A 54 3.99 -6.83 10.94
CA ARG A 54 5.01 -6.17 10.13
C ARG A 54 5.48 -4.88 10.81
N LEU A 55 6.67 -4.40 10.45
CA LEU A 55 7.21 -3.13 10.92
C LEU A 55 6.49 -1.99 10.19
N LEU A 56 5.77 -1.12 10.90
CA LEU A 56 4.96 -0.09 10.26
C LEU A 56 5.71 1.24 10.14
N THR A 57 5.80 1.76 8.91
CA THR A 57 5.99 3.20 8.68
C THR A 57 4.65 3.84 8.39
N VAL A 58 4.36 5.00 8.99
CA VAL A 58 3.19 5.82 8.63
C VAL A 58 3.61 7.17 8.09
N ILE A 59 2.79 7.73 7.21
CA ILE A 59 2.93 9.13 6.79
C ILE A 59 1.84 9.94 7.47
N ARG A 60 2.26 10.92 8.28
CA ARG A 60 1.36 11.75 9.06
C ARG A 60 1.19 13.11 8.41
N TYR A 61 -0.05 13.59 8.40
CA TYR A 61 -0.47 14.89 7.89
C TYR A 61 -1.22 15.64 9.00
N PRO A 62 -0.51 16.19 10.01
CA PRO A 62 -1.16 16.80 11.17
C PRO A 62 -2.15 17.89 10.82
N HIS A 63 -1.97 18.57 9.69
CA HIS A 63 -2.82 19.65 9.17
C HIS A 63 -3.67 19.27 7.96
N GLY A 64 -3.88 17.96 7.72
CA GLY A 64 -4.58 17.47 6.53
C GLY A 64 -3.69 17.46 5.29
N VAL A 65 -4.23 16.98 4.17
CA VAL A 65 -3.46 16.72 2.93
C VAL A 65 -2.88 17.97 2.28
N SER A 66 -3.42 19.15 2.58
CA SER A 66 -2.90 20.44 2.10
C SER A 66 -1.70 20.95 2.91
N GLY A 67 -1.39 20.31 4.04
CA GLY A 67 -0.32 20.72 4.96
C GLY A 67 0.97 19.89 4.81
N MET A 68 1.94 20.20 5.66
CA MET A 68 3.19 19.44 5.75
C MET A 68 2.95 18.00 6.22
N SER A 69 3.72 17.08 5.64
CA SER A 69 3.73 15.66 6.00
C SER A 69 5.08 15.24 6.57
N PHE A 70 5.10 14.17 7.36
CA PHE A 70 6.34 13.49 7.72
C PHE A 70 6.18 11.98 7.83
N TYR A 71 7.27 11.27 7.58
CA TYR A 71 7.39 9.84 7.77
C TYR A 71 7.69 9.55 9.24
N GLN A 72 6.91 8.68 9.86
CA GLN A 72 7.15 8.19 11.21
C GLN A 72 7.46 6.69 11.14
N LYS A 73 8.73 6.36 11.41
CA LYS A 73 9.19 4.99 11.59
C LYS A 73 9.26 4.62 13.08
N ASN A 74 9.90 5.48 13.86
CA ASN A 74 10.05 5.28 15.29
C ASN A 74 8.74 5.60 16.03
N ALA A 75 8.36 4.74 16.96
CA ALA A 75 7.23 4.96 17.85
C ALA A 75 7.42 6.26 18.66
N PRO A 76 6.37 7.06 18.86
CA PRO A 76 6.44 8.26 19.67
C PRO A 76 6.57 7.91 21.16
N ASP A 77 7.08 8.86 21.93
CA ASP A 77 7.10 8.83 23.39
C ASP A 77 6.32 10.05 23.92
N PRO A 78 5.29 9.89 24.77
CA PRO A 78 4.78 8.64 25.34
C PRO A 78 3.98 7.77 24.36
N LEU A 79 3.95 6.47 24.63
CA LEU A 79 3.17 5.47 23.89
C LEU A 79 1.97 4.99 24.72
N PRO A 80 0.77 4.82 24.14
CA PRO A 80 -0.34 4.16 24.83
C PRO A 80 0.00 2.71 25.18
N ALA A 81 -0.45 2.24 26.36
CA ALA A 81 -0.09 0.92 26.89
C ALA A 81 -0.53 -0.26 26.01
N PHE A 82 -1.57 -0.08 25.19
CA PHE A 82 -2.06 -1.12 24.26
C PHE A 82 -1.25 -1.21 22.96
N VAL A 83 -0.42 -0.21 22.64
CA VAL A 83 0.34 -0.21 21.38
C VAL A 83 1.58 -1.05 21.55
N GLN A 84 1.68 -2.12 20.74
CA GLN A 84 2.87 -2.96 20.68
C GLN A 84 3.91 -2.39 19.73
N THR A 85 5.18 -2.68 20.02
CA THR A 85 6.30 -2.28 19.16
C THR A 85 7.27 -3.43 18.93
N ALA A 86 8.15 -3.28 17.94
CA ALA A 86 9.27 -4.18 17.67
C ALA A 86 10.50 -3.37 17.27
N VAL A 87 11.66 -3.72 17.84
CA VAL A 87 12.92 -3.08 17.48
C VAL A 87 13.53 -3.78 16.26
N HIS A 88 13.91 -2.99 15.26
CA HIS A 88 14.66 -3.46 14.09
C HIS A 88 15.63 -2.36 13.66
N GLU A 89 16.91 -2.71 13.47
CA GLU A 89 17.98 -1.76 13.12
C GLU A 89 17.98 -0.48 13.98
N ASN A 90 17.88 -0.63 15.30
CA ASN A 90 17.82 0.46 16.29
C ASN A 90 16.61 1.40 16.18
N ILE A 91 15.58 1.04 15.41
CA ILE A 91 14.33 1.78 15.33
C ILE A 91 13.23 0.96 16.02
N ASN A 92 12.48 1.60 16.92
CA ASN A 92 11.34 0.98 17.60
C ASN A 92 10.07 1.18 16.76
N TYR A 93 9.71 0.22 15.91
CA TYR A 93 8.56 0.32 15.02
C TYR A 93 7.25 -0.02 15.74
N ILE A 94 6.17 0.67 15.37
CA ILE A 94 4.82 0.32 15.80
C ILE A 94 4.39 -0.98 15.09
N LYS A 95 3.76 -1.90 15.83
CA LYS A 95 3.05 -3.05 15.26
C LYS A 95 1.56 -2.73 15.17
N LEU A 96 1.00 -2.76 13.96
CA LEU A 96 -0.42 -2.50 13.74
C LEU A 96 -1.23 -3.78 13.90
N GLN A 97 -1.61 -4.11 15.14
CA GLN A 97 -2.22 -5.40 15.46
C GLN A 97 -3.76 -5.38 15.38
N GLY A 98 -4.41 -4.30 15.81
CA GLY A 98 -5.85 -4.22 15.93
C GLY A 98 -6.44 -2.86 15.54
N LEU A 99 -7.76 -2.76 15.75
CA LEU A 99 -8.51 -1.54 15.45
C LEU A 99 -8.13 -0.40 16.38
N ALA A 100 -7.82 -0.67 17.64
CA ALA A 100 -7.40 0.34 18.61
C ALA A 100 -6.15 1.11 18.15
N GLU A 101 -5.09 0.40 17.72
CA GLU A 101 -3.88 1.03 17.20
C GLU A 101 -4.14 1.79 15.89
N LEU A 102 -5.00 1.26 15.02
CA LEU A 102 -5.37 1.92 13.76
C LEU A 102 -6.07 3.26 14.01
N ILE A 103 -7.05 3.29 14.91
CA ILE A 103 -7.81 4.49 15.27
C ILE A 103 -6.91 5.49 16.01
N TRP A 104 -6.02 5.03 16.88
CA TRP A 104 -5.04 5.89 17.53
C TRP A 104 -4.10 6.56 16.51
N LEU A 105 -3.54 5.79 15.57
CA LEU A 105 -2.71 6.33 14.47
C LEU A 105 -3.50 7.29 13.59
N GLY A 106 -4.75 6.96 13.25
CA GLY A 106 -5.64 7.85 12.50
C GLY A 106 -5.91 9.16 13.23
N ASN A 107 -6.06 9.14 14.55
CA ASN A 107 -6.26 10.33 15.37
C ASN A 107 -5.02 11.23 15.40
N LEU A 108 -3.83 10.61 15.31
CA LEU A 108 -2.55 11.27 15.08
C LEU A 108 -2.36 11.78 13.63
N ALA A 109 -3.39 11.65 12.79
CA ALA A 109 -3.42 11.99 11.38
C ALA A 109 -2.41 11.21 10.53
N ALA A 110 -2.15 9.94 10.88
CA ALA A 110 -1.55 9.00 9.93
C ALA A 110 -2.56 8.74 8.81
N LEU A 111 -2.24 9.21 7.60
CA LEU A 111 -3.12 9.06 6.43
C LEU A 111 -2.66 7.94 5.50
N GLU A 112 -1.42 7.48 5.63
CA GLU A 112 -0.89 6.37 4.83
C GLU A 112 -0.15 5.38 5.72
N PHE A 113 -0.33 4.10 5.42
CA PHE A 113 0.20 2.96 6.17
C PHE A 113 1.09 2.12 5.25
N HIS A 114 2.37 2.05 5.59
CA HIS A 114 3.43 1.46 4.78
C HIS A 114 4.15 0.38 5.61
N PRO A 115 3.62 -0.86 5.65
CA PRO A 115 4.29 -1.95 6.34
C PRO A 115 5.58 -2.37 5.63
N SER A 116 6.48 -3.01 6.39
CA SER A 116 7.61 -3.75 5.83
C SER A 116 7.14 -4.88 4.92
N LEU A 117 8.05 -5.33 4.08
CA LEU A 117 7.78 -6.41 3.11
C LEU A 117 8.06 -7.82 3.68
N HIS A 118 8.41 -7.88 4.96
CA HIS A 118 8.67 -9.08 5.75
C HIS A 118 7.99 -8.95 7.12
N TYR A 119 7.72 -10.08 7.77
CA TYR A 119 7.18 -10.12 9.13
C TYR A 119 8.27 -9.76 10.15
N VAL A 120 7.85 -9.27 11.32
CA VAL A 120 8.74 -9.03 12.46
C VAL A 120 9.53 -10.31 12.78
N GLY A 121 10.86 -10.21 12.85
CA GLY A 121 11.74 -11.34 13.14
C GLY A 121 12.06 -12.25 11.94
N SER A 122 11.56 -11.94 10.75
CA SER A 122 11.87 -12.65 9.50
C SER A 122 12.70 -11.78 8.56
N ASP A 123 13.64 -12.39 7.85
CA ASP A 123 14.37 -11.76 6.73
C ASP A 123 13.77 -12.15 5.36
N LEU A 124 12.72 -12.98 5.37
CA LEU A 124 12.03 -13.43 4.16
C LEU A 124 10.79 -12.58 3.85
N PRO A 125 10.52 -12.32 2.55
CA PRO A 125 9.35 -11.59 2.10
C PRO A 125 8.03 -12.28 2.48
N CYS A 126 6.99 -11.48 2.76
CA CYS A 126 5.63 -11.98 3.00
C CYS A 126 4.85 -12.25 1.70
N GLU A 127 5.17 -11.53 0.64
CA GLU A 127 4.51 -11.54 -0.67
C GLU A 127 5.51 -11.07 -1.72
N TRP A 128 5.15 -11.13 -3.00
CA TRP A 128 5.93 -10.48 -4.06
C TRP A 128 5.14 -9.35 -4.67
N MET A 129 5.70 -8.14 -4.66
CA MET A 129 5.09 -6.98 -5.29
C MET A 129 5.97 -6.45 -6.43
N ILE A 130 5.34 -6.18 -7.57
CA ILE A 130 5.93 -5.47 -8.70
C ILE A 130 5.32 -4.07 -8.72
N ASP A 131 6.15 -3.03 -8.83
CA ASP A 131 5.69 -1.64 -8.85
C ASP A 131 5.90 -1.05 -10.25
N LEU A 132 4.82 -0.53 -10.84
CA LEU A 132 4.84 0.17 -12.13
C LEU A 132 4.71 1.66 -11.87
N ASP A 133 5.84 2.36 -12.00
CA ASP A 133 6.00 3.78 -11.64
C ASP A 133 6.02 4.67 -12.89
N PRO A 134 4.98 5.47 -13.15
CA PRO A 134 4.96 6.34 -14.32
C PRO A 134 5.94 7.51 -14.17
N SER A 135 6.59 7.88 -15.27
CA SER A 135 7.47 9.06 -15.28
C SER A 135 6.68 10.38 -15.24
N ARG A 136 5.40 10.35 -15.57
CA ARG A 136 4.46 11.48 -15.56
C ARG A 136 3.47 11.36 -14.41
N GLU A 137 2.92 12.48 -13.95
CA GLU A 137 1.85 12.45 -12.93
C GLU A 137 0.57 11.82 -13.48
N VAL A 138 0.23 12.14 -14.73
CA VAL A 138 -0.87 11.52 -15.46
C VAL A 138 -0.29 10.64 -16.55
N GLU A 139 -0.50 9.34 -16.45
CA GLU A 139 -0.03 8.35 -17.41
C GLU A 139 -1.22 7.53 -17.94
N PRO A 140 -1.79 7.87 -19.11
CA PRO A 140 -2.97 7.21 -19.64
C PRO A 140 -2.73 5.74 -20.01
N ARG A 141 -1.47 5.32 -20.17
CA ARG A 141 -1.10 3.94 -20.54
C ARG A 141 -0.81 3.05 -19.33
N ILE A 142 -1.03 3.52 -18.09
CA ILE A 142 -0.65 2.76 -16.89
C ILE A 142 -1.41 1.43 -16.76
N MET A 143 -2.70 1.41 -17.12
CA MET A 143 -3.50 0.18 -17.08
C MET A 143 -3.18 -0.76 -18.25
N GLU A 144 -2.85 -0.22 -19.43
CA GLU A 144 -2.30 -1.00 -20.55
C GLU A 144 -1.01 -1.72 -20.12
N ALA A 145 -0.07 -0.97 -19.55
CA ALA A 145 1.18 -1.53 -19.03
C ALA A 145 0.93 -2.60 -17.96
N THR A 146 -0.01 -2.34 -17.04
CA THR A 146 -0.41 -3.30 -16.01
C THR A 146 -0.95 -4.60 -16.63
N ALA A 147 -1.84 -4.50 -17.63
CA ALA A 147 -2.41 -5.66 -18.33
C ALA A 147 -1.35 -6.49 -19.06
N ILE A 148 -0.34 -5.84 -19.68
CA ILE A 148 0.79 -6.52 -20.32
C ILE A 148 1.57 -7.33 -19.28
N VAL A 149 1.94 -6.73 -18.14
CA VAL A 149 2.67 -7.43 -17.08
C VAL A 149 1.85 -8.59 -16.51
N GLY A 150 0.54 -8.39 -16.29
CA GLY A 150 -0.37 -9.46 -15.86
C GLY A 150 -0.42 -10.64 -16.84
N THR A 151 -0.42 -10.37 -18.14
CA THR A 151 -0.39 -11.40 -19.19
C THR A 151 0.93 -12.17 -19.14
N VAL A 152 2.05 -11.49 -18.93
CA VAL A 152 3.36 -12.14 -18.78
C VAL A 152 3.39 -13.04 -17.54
N LEU A 153 2.92 -12.56 -16.38
CA LEU A 153 2.83 -13.38 -15.17
C LEU A 153 1.94 -14.61 -15.38
N THR A 154 0.79 -14.44 -16.04
CA THR A 154 -0.12 -15.54 -16.37
C THR A 154 0.57 -16.57 -17.27
N SER A 155 1.36 -16.13 -18.27
CA SER A 155 2.11 -17.03 -19.15
C SER A 155 3.22 -17.81 -18.43
N LEU A 156 3.71 -17.28 -17.30
CA LEU A 156 4.65 -17.97 -16.40
C LEU A 156 3.94 -18.91 -15.41
N GLY A 157 2.61 -19.03 -15.49
CA GLY A 157 1.79 -19.82 -14.57
C GLY A 157 1.54 -19.14 -13.23
N LEU A 158 1.75 -17.82 -13.13
CA LEU A 158 1.56 -17.04 -11.90
C LEU A 158 0.24 -16.27 -11.93
N SER A 159 -0.60 -16.57 -10.96
CA SER A 159 -1.77 -15.78 -10.60
C SER A 159 -1.33 -14.53 -9.82
N SER A 160 -1.97 -13.40 -10.09
CA SER A 160 -1.62 -12.13 -9.47
C SER A 160 -2.82 -11.21 -9.39
N VAL A 161 -2.75 -10.23 -8.49
CA VAL A 161 -3.80 -9.22 -8.28
C VAL A 161 -3.20 -7.83 -8.48
N PRO A 162 -3.68 -7.05 -9.47
CA PRO A 162 -3.29 -5.67 -9.63
C PRO A 162 -3.96 -4.81 -8.55
N LYS A 163 -3.31 -3.72 -8.19
CA LYS A 163 -3.77 -2.75 -7.18
C LYS A 163 -3.38 -1.35 -7.62
N THR A 164 -4.32 -0.43 -7.64
CA THR A 164 -3.95 0.99 -7.76
C THR A 164 -3.07 1.35 -6.57
N SER A 165 -1.99 2.09 -6.79
CA SER A 165 -1.24 2.63 -5.64
C SER A 165 -2.12 3.60 -4.81
N GLY A 166 -3.20 4.11 -5.40
CA GLY A 166 -3.98 5.25 -4.93
C GLY A 166 -3.26 6.59 -5.15
N ALA A 167 -2.10 6.59 -5.82
CA ALA A 167 -1.42 7.76 -6.34
C ALA A 167 -1.43 7.69 -7.87
N THR A 168 -0.25 7.57 -8.50
CA THR A 168 -0.09 7.62 -9.96
C THR A 168 0.22 6.25 -10.56
N GLY A 169 0.88 5.36 -9.81
CA GLY A 169 1.29 4.03 -10.27
C GLY A 169 0.33 2.91 -9.93
N VAL A 170 0.68 1.70 -10.38
CA VAL A 170 -0.02 0.45 -10.12
C VAL A 170 0.96 -0.58 -9.58
N GLN A 171 0.52 -1.37 -8.61
CA GLN A 171 1.27 -2.47 -8.04
C GLN A 171 0.61 -3.78 -8.41
N ILE A 172 1.40 -4.82 -8.66
CA ILE A 172 0.90 -6.17 -8.93
C ILE A 172 1.44 -7.08 -7.85
N ILE A 173 0.53 -7.75 -7.14
CA ILE A 173 0.85 -8.61 -6.01
C ILE A 173 0.71 -10.07 -6.43
N VAL A 174 1.74 -10.85 -6.15
CA VAL A 174 1.77 -12.30 -6.29
C VAL A 174 1.91 -12.87 -4.88
N PRO A 175 0.86 -13.53 -4.33
CA PRO A 175 0.99 -14.29 -3.09
C PRO A 175 2.00 -15.43 -3.28
N ILE A 176 2.95 -15.57 -2.34
CA ILE A 176 4.04 -16.54 -2.43
C ILE A 176 4.04 -17.49 -1.23
N GLU A 177 4.47 -18.72 -1.45
CA GLU A 177 4.81 -19.62 -0.35
C GLU A 177 6.03 -19.12 0.42
N THR A 178 6.14 -19.52 1.69
CA THR A 178 7.30 -19.21 2.52
C THR A 178 8.58 -19.86 1.98
N GLY A 179 9.74 -19.22 2.21
CA GLY A 179 11.06 -19.77 1.83
C GLY A 179 11.68 -19.13 0.58
N VAL A 180 10.95 -18.26 -0.12
CA VAL A 180 11.51 -17.43 -1.20
C VAL A 180 12.28 -16.26 -0.60
N THR A 181 13.45 -15.92 -1.14
CA THR A 181 14.26 -14.77 -0.69
C THR A 181 13.95 -13.51 -1.50
N PHE A 182 14.24 -12.32 -0.92
CA PHE A 182 14.15 -11.06 -1.66
C PHE A 182 15.00 -11.06 -2.94
N ASP A 183 16.19 -11.63 -2.91
CA ASP A 183 17.05 -11.75 -4.09
C ASP A 183 16.46 -12.68 -5.16
N GLY A 184 15.81 -13.77 -4.76
CA GLY A 184 15.06 -14.64 -5.66
C GLY A 184 13.94 -13.89 -6.37
N LEU A 185 13.14 -13.13 -5.62
CA LEU A 185 12.07 -12.27 -6.17
C LEU A 185 12.63 -11.18 -7.08
N ARG A 186 13.78 -10.60 -6.74
CA ARG A 186 14.47 -9.63 -7.58
C ARG A 186 14.96 -10.24 -8.89
N LYS A 187 15.45 -11.49 -8.89
CA LYS A 187 15.88 -12.21 -10.09
C LYS A 187 14.72 -12.37 -11.07
N ILE A 188 13.58 -12.89 -10.61
CA ILE A 188 12.39 -13.05 -11.46
C ILE A 188 11.79 -11.70 -11.88
N GLY A 189 11.74 -10.72 -10.97
CA GLY A 189 11.27 -9.36 -11.31
C GLY A 189 12.13 -8.70 -12.39
N HIS A 190 13.45 -8.86 -12.31
CA HIS A 190 14.34 -8.37 -13.36
C HIS A 190 14.13 -9.10 -14.70
N PHE A 191 13.93 -10.41 -14.67
CA PHE A 191 13.62 -11.19 -15.89
C PHE A 191 12.34 -10.69 -16.57
N VAL A 192 11.24 -10.55 -15.81
CA VAL A 192 9.96 -10.02 -16.31
C VAL A 192 10.13 -8.59 -16.82
N GLY A 193 10.80 -7.73 -16.05
CA GLY A 193 11.04 -6.33 -16.40
C GLY A 193 11.86 -6.18 -17.69
N ARG A 194 12.88 -7.02 -17.89
CA ARG A 194 13.65 -7.07 -19.14
C ARG A 194 12.78 -7.51 -20.31
N TYR A 195 12.03 -8.59 -20.13
CA TYR A 195 11.15 -9.11 -21.17
C TYR A 195 10.15 -8.04 -21.66
N VAL A 196 9.44 -7.36 -20.75
CA VAL A 196 8.46 -6.32 -21.16
C VAL A 196 9.13 -5.10 -21.78
N THR A 197 10.34 -4.74 -21.32
CA THR A 197 11.09 -3.62 -21.90
C THR A 197 11.61 -3.96 -23.31
N GLU A 198 12.04 -5.19 -23.55
CA GLU A 198 12.48 -5.66 -24.87
C GLU A 198 11.29 -5.79 -25.85
N LYS A 199 10.12 -6.24 -25.37
CA LYS A 199 8.91 -6.39 -26.20
C LYS A 199 8.16 -5.08 -26.44
N HIS A 200 8.20 -4.14 -25.49
CA HIS A 200 7.48 -2.87 -25.56
C HIS A 200 8.41 -1.70 -25.18
N PRO A 201 9.48 -1.43 -25.96
CA PRO A 201 10.54 -0.48 -25.62
C PRO A 201 10.10 1.00 -25.59
N ASN A 202 8.94 1.29 -26.18
CA ASN A 202 8.32 2.62 -26.18
C ASN A 202 7.40 2.84 -24.97
N LEU A 203 7.09 1.79 -24.21
CA LEU A 203 6.18 1.85 -23.06
C LEU A 203 6.92 1.66 -21.73
N PHE A 204 7.83 0.68 -21.66
CA PHE A 204 8.55 0.36 -20.43
C PHE A 204 10.01 0.81 -20.43
N THR A 205 10.54 0.96 -19.23
CA THR A 205 11.97 1.15 -19.00
C THR A 205 12.42 0.48 -17.70
N LEU A 206 13.69 0.08 -17.66
CA LEU A 206 14.41 -0.32 -16.43
C LEU A 206 15.35 0.78 -15.93
N GLU A 207 15.40 1.92 -16.60
CA GLU A 207 16.21 3.07 -16.20
C GLU A 207 15.68 3.69 -14.90
N ARG A 208 16.55 3.71 -13.89
CA ARG A 208 16.23 4.18 -12.54
C ARG A 208 16.12 5.69 -12.47
N LEU A 209 16.93 6.43 -13.21
CA LEU A 209 16.95 7.89 -13.15
C LEU A 209 15.78 8.47 -13.93
N LYS A 210 14.83 9.09 -13.24
CA LYS A 210 13.61 9.67 -13.84
C LYS A 210 13.90 10.58 -15.05
N LYS A 211 14.98 11.37 -14.99
CA LYS A 211 15.44 12.25 -16.09
C LYS A 211 15.80 11.51 -17.39
N ASN A 212 16.14 10.22 -17.30
CA ASN A 212 16.54 9.39 -18.44
C ASN A 212 15.39 8.47 -18.93
N ARG A 213 14.24 8.45 -18.24
CA ARG A 213 13.12 7.57 -18.59
C ARG A 213 12.30 8.08 -19.78
N GLY A 214 12.37 9.38 -20.07
CA GLY A 214 11.44 10.03 -21.00
C GLY A 214 10.02 9.97 -20.44
N ASP A 215 9.08 9.50 -21.25
CA ASP A 215 7.68 9.29 -20.85
C ASP A 215 7.34 7.84 -20.53
N LYS A 216 8.35 6.97 -20.43
CA LYS A 216 8.15 5.53 -20.22
C LYS A 216 7.81 5.21 -18.78
N ILE A 217 7.10 4.10 -18.58
CA ILE A 217 6.73 3.56 -17.28
C ILE A 217 7.91 2.73 -16.77
N TYR A 218 8.37 3.06 -15.58
CA TYR A 218 9.44 2.34 -14.93
C TYR A 218 8.89 1.05 -14.32
N PHE A 219 9.45 -0.08 -14.74
CA PHE A 219 9.22 -1.37 -14.08
C PHE A 219 10.16 -1.45 -12.87
N ASP A 220 9.69 -1.07 -11.69
CA ASP A 220 10.49 -1.02 -10.48
C ASP A 220 10.52 -2.38 -9.77
N TYR A 221 11.42 -3.23 -10.25
CA TYR A 221 11.73 -4.52 -9.63
C TYR A 221 12.62 -4.39 -8.38
N LEU A 222 13.05 -3.18 -8.01
CA LEU A 222 13.94 -2.91 -6.87
C LEU A 222 13.19 -2.40 -5.65
N GLN A 223 11.96 -1.95 -5.81
CA GLN A 223 11.17 -1.39 -4.73
C GLN A 223 10.75 -2.45 -3.70
N HIS A 224 10.60 -3.70 -4.14
CA HIS A 224 10.28 -4.81 -3.27
C HIS A 224 11.55 -5.47 -2.69
N TYR A 225 12.10 -4.91 -1.62
CA TYR A 225 13.33 -5.39 -1.00
C TYR A 225 13.34 -5.20 0.53
N SER A 226 14.22 -5.94 1.22
CA SER A 226 14.39 -5.83 2.68
C SER A 226 14.70 -4.38 3.11
N GLY A 227 14.18 -3.97 4.26
CA GLY A 227 14.30 -2.60 4.80
C GLY A 227 13.46 -1.53 4.09
N LYS A 228 12.76 -1.87 3.00
CA LYS A 228 11.80 -0.99 2.34
C LYS A 228 10.37 -1.22 2.81
N THR A 229 9.51 -0.26 2.50
CA THR A 229 8.09 -0.28 2.79
C THR A 229 7.30 0.13 1.56
N LEU A 230 6.11 -0.43 1.39
CA LEU A 230 5.17 -0.08 0.32
C LEU A 230 3.80 0.21 0.91
N ALA A 231 3.03 1.05 0.21
CA ALA A 231 1.66 1.36 0.60
C ALA A 231 0.82 0.07 0.67
N ALA A 232 0.28 -0.24 1.86
CA ALA A 232 -0.51 -1.44 2.06
C ALA A 232 -1.73 -1.48 1.11
N PRO A 233 -2.20 -2.67 0.72
CA PRO A 233 -3.57 -2.81 0.26
C PRO A 233 -4.56 -2.13 1.22
N TYR A 234 -5.52 -1.42 0.63
CA TYR A 234 -6.58 -0.67 1.33
C TYR A 234 -6.12 0.52 2.15
N THR A 235 -4.84 0.90 2.09
CA THR A 235 -4.38 2.11 2.76
C THR A 235 -4.94 3.36 2.07
N PRO A 236 -5.45 4.35 2.82
CA PRO A 236 -5.76 5.66 2.27
C PRO A 236 -4.49 6.32 1.74
N ARG A 237 -4.64 7.23 0.78
CA ARG A 237 -3.55 8.03 0.22
C ARG A 237 -3.85 9.49 0.42
N ALA A 238 -2.84 10.27 0.78
CA ALA A 238 -2.98 11.72 0.98
C ALA A 238 -3.00 12.46 -0.37
N ARG A 239 -4.01 12.15 -1.19
CA ARG A 239 -4.32 12.79 -2.47
C ARG A 239 -5.59 13.61 -2.33
N PRO A 240 -5.82 14.65 -3.17
CA PRO A 240 -6.97 15.54 -3.03
C PRO A 240 -8.33 14.83 -2.92
N LEU A 241 -8.49 13.71 -3.66
CA LEU A 241 -9.73 12.93 -3.69
C LEU A 241 -9.80 11.81 -2.65
N ALA A 242 -8.92 11.81 -1.63
CA ALA A 242 -8.90 10.79 -0.58
C ALA A 242 -8.89 9.35 -1.10
N THR A 243 -8.08 9.12 -2.12
CA THR A 243 -7.99 7.84 -2.83
C THR A 243 -7.51 6.72 -1.92
N VAL A 244 -7.86 5.49 -2.29
CA VAL A 244 -7.45 4.27 -1.58
C VAL A 244 -6.63 3.40 -2.50
N SER A 245 -5.57 2.81 -1.96
CA SER A 245 -4.72 1.80 -2.58
C SER A 245 -5.52 0.50 -2.78
N THR A 246 -6.16 0.32 -3.94
CA THR A 246 -7.28 -0.62 -4.08
C THR A 246 -6.96 -1.79 -5.02
N PRO A 247 -7.00 -3.06 -4.54
CA PRO A 247 -6.98 -4.24 -5.38
C PRO A 247 -8.09 -4.25 -6.44
N LEU A 248 -7.75 -4.68 -7.64
CA LEU A 248 -8.58 -4.63 -8.85
C LEU A 248 -8.78 -6.02 -9.43
N LEU A 249 -9.89 -6.18 -10.13
CA LEU A 249 -10.06 -7.25 -11.11
C LEU A 249 -9.25 -6.93 -12.37
N TRP A 250 -8.78 -7.97 -13.07
CA TRP A 250 -8.10 -7.79 -14.34
C TRP A 250 -9.01 -7.21 -15.42
N GLU A 251 -10.32 -7.42 -15.32
CA GLU A 251 -11.34 -6.79 -16.17
C GLU A 251 -11.35 -5.26 -16.00
N GLU A 252 -11.26 -4.77 -14.76
CA GLU A 252 -11.23 -3.33 -14.46
C GLU A 252 -9.95 -2.67 -15.02
N VAL A 253 -8.81 -3.38 -14.94
CA VAL A 253 -7.57 -2.95 -15.58
C VAL A 253 -7.74 -2.83 -17.10
N ARG A 254 -8.34 -3.84 -17.75
CA ARG A 254 -8.59 -3.79 -19.21
C ARG A 254 -9.59 -2.71 -19.62
N GLN A 255 -10.48 -2.31 -18.71
CA GLN A 255 -11.41 -1.20 -18.89
C GLN A 255 -10.79 0.17 -18.58
N ASN A 256 -9.49 0.23 -18.26
CA ASN A 256 -8.76 1.46 -17.97
C ASN A 256 -9.34 2.27 -16.80
N VAL A 257 -9.66 1.58 -15.70
CA VAL A 257 -10.15 2.20 -14.47
C VAL A 257 -9.18 3.27 -13.94
N SER A 258 -9.71 4.34 -13.35
CA SER A 258 -8.89 5.39 -12.74
C SER A 258 -8.59 5.08 -11.26
N PRO A 259 -7.39 5.35 -10.75
CA PRO A 259 -7.13 5.33 -9.31
C PRO A 259 -8.07 6.21 -8.49
N THR A 260 -8.61 7.27 -9.10
CA THR A 260 -9.56 8.20 -8.46
C THR A 260 -10.95 7.62 -8.27
N ASP A 261 -11.27 6.50 -8.94
CA ASP A 261 -12.56 5.83 -8.82
C ASP A 261 -12.71 5.13 -7.45
N PHE A 262 -11.62 5.01 -6.69
CA PHE A 262 -11.60 4.37 -5.38
C PHE A 262 -11.12 5.34 -4.30
N HIS A 263 -12.00 5.72 -3.39
CA HIS A 263 -11.74 6.70 -2.35
C HIS A 263 -12.46 6.37 -1.03
N LEU A 264 -12.06 7.04 0.05
CA LEU A 264 -12.58 6.78 1.41
C LEU A 264 -14.11 6.77 1.50
N LEU A 265 -14.79 7.60 0.71
CA LEU A 265 -16.24 7.72 0.74
C LEU A 265 -16.99 6.59 0.01
N ASN A 266 -16.35 5.82 -0.89
CA ASN A 266 -17.03 4.76 -1.68
C ASN A 266 -16.44 3.35 -1.49
N ILE A 267 -15.24 3.24 -0.90
CA ILE A 267 -14.52 1.96 -0.82
C ILE A 267 -15.27 0.88 -0.03
N GLU A 268 -16.07 1.29 0.95
CA GLU A 268 -16.86 0.40 1.79
C GLU A 268 -17.90 -0.38 0.96
N GLU A 269 -18.60 0.28 0.03
CA GLU A 269 -19.57 -0.37 -0.86
C GLU A 269 -18.89 -1.41 -1.74
N ARG A 270 -17.72 -1.07 -2.29
CA ARG A 270 -16.91 -2.01 -3.08
C ARG A 270 -16.55 -3.24 -2.26
N LEU A 271 -16.03 -3.06 -1.05
CA LEU A 271 -15.59 -4.15 -0.18
C LEU A 271 -16.75 -5.07 0.22
N GLN A 272 -17.93 -4.52 0.51
CA GLN A 272 -19.13 -5.32 0.79
C GLN A 272 -19.53 -6.20 -0.40
N ARG A 273 -19.36 -5.71 -1.64
CA ARG A 273 -19.73 -6.45 -2.85
C ARG A 273 -18.68 -7.46 -3.29
N MET A 274 -17.40 -7.12 -3.16
CA MET A 274 -16.30 -7.88 -3.76
C MET A 274 -15.50 -8.71 -2.77
N GLY A 275 -15.57 -8.36 -1.48
CA GLY A 275 -14.65 -8.85 -0.46
C GLY A 275 -13.21 -8.47 -0.77
N ASP A 276 -12.27 -9.21 -0.18
CA ASP A 276 -10.85 -9.04 -0.47
C ASP A 276 -10.45 -9.82 -1.72
N LEU A 277 -10.02 -9.13 -2.78
CA LEU A 277 -9.59 -9.79 -4.02
C LEU A 277 -8.26 -10.54 -3.86
N LEU A 278 -7.39 -10.10 -2.95
CA LEU A 278 -6.10 -10.74 -2.70
C LEU A 278 -6.26 -12.10 -2.01
N GLU A 279 -7.30 -12.27 -1.19
CA GLU A 279 -7.60 -13.57 -0.56
C GLU A 279 -8.04 -14.66 -1.56
N LYS A 280 -8.49 -14.25 -2.74
CA LYS A 280 -8.95 -15.18 -3.79
C LYS A 280 -7.81 -15.85 -4.53
N VAL A 281 -6.57 -15.42 -4.32
CA VAL A 281 -5.38 -15.98 -4.95
C VAL A 281 -4.53 -16.70 -3.90
N PRO A 282 -4.34 -18.03 -4.00
CA PRO A 282 -3.54 -18.76 -3.04
C PRO A 282 -2.05 -18.42 -3.17
N PRO A 283 -1.25 -18.60 -2.10
CA PRO A 283 0.21 -18.58 -2.17
C PRO A 283 0.76 -19.55 -3.23
N GLN A 284 1.80 -19.12 -3.95
CA GLN A 284 2.35 -19.87 -5.09
C GLN A 284 3.83 -20.26 -4.89
N PRO A 285 4.27 -21.41 -5.45
CA PRO A 285 5.64 -21.92 -5.31
C PRO A 285 6.64 -21.22 -6.26
N VAL A 286 6.75 -19.89 -6.15
CA VAL A 286 7.58 -19.05 -7.05
C VAL A 286 9.05 -19.48 -7.07
N GLN A 287 9.56 -20.10 -5.99
CA GLN A 287 10.92 -20.62 -5.91
C GLN A 287 11.24 -21.62 -7.05
N GLN A 288 10.28 -22.46 -7.43
CA GLN A 288 10.48 -23.45 -8.49
C GLN A 288 10.66 -22.80 -9.86
N LEU A 289 9.99 -21.67 -10.08
CA LEU A 289 10.13 -20.89 -11.30
C LEU A 289 11.48 -20.15 -11.31
N ILE A 290 11.87 -19.54 -10.19
CA ILE A 290 13.17 -18.87 -10.04
C ILE A 290 14.33 -19.82 -10.36
N ALA A 291 14.26 -21.07 -9.91
CA ALA A 291 15.29 -22.09 -10.17
C ALA A 291 15.44 -22.46 -11.66
N LYS A 292 14.41 -22.21 -12.47
CA LYS A 292 14.42 -22.48 -13.93
C LYS A 292 14.78 -21.26 -14.77
N LEU A 293 14.89 -20.08 -14.15
CA LEU A 293 15.29 -18.87 -14.87
C LEU A 293 16.75 -18.97 -15.31
N PRO A 294 17.07 -18.49 -16.53
CA PRO A 294 18.44 -18.45 -17.03
C PRO A 294 19.39 -17.63 -16.15
#